data_AF-A0A7J9CGT8-F1
#
_entry.id   AF-A0A7J9CGT8-F1
#
_cell.length_a   1.000
_cell.length_b   1.000
_cell.length_c   1.000
_cell.angle_alpha   90.00
_cell.angle_beta   90.00
_cell.angle_gamma   90.00
#
_symmetry.space_group_name_H-M   'P 1'
#
loop_
_entity.id
_entity.type
_entity.pdbx_description
1 polymer ?
#
loop_
_entity_poly.entity_id
_entity_poly.type
_entity_poly.pdbx_seq_one_letter_code
_entity_poly.pdbx_strand_id
1 'polypeptide(L)'
;MEWIILLMNMLVILQHQIDWIMLLLHVVEKRRMGMILRYGTQMNMEAWLGPMKMKNMKMVRERKRSKFLLYNDKLKLSLGMLFKDGKQFKSAIRKYSKECRRQLKFIKNEPKRVVLRCIASPNFLWRIRASYSPVAKCLQIKTFQDE
;
A
#
# COMPACT_ATOMS: atom_id res chain seq x y z
N MET A 1 -30.12 -28.41 42.86
CA MET A 1 -29.96 -27.13 42.12
C MET A 1 -28.53 -26.62 42.14
N GLU A 2 -27.77 -26.81 43.22
CA GLU A 2 -26.37 -26.30 43.36
C GLU A 2 -25.38 -26.93 42.35
N TRP A 3 -25.51 -28.22 42.05
CA TRP A 3 -24.67 -28.90 41.04
C TRP A 3 -24.79 -28.31 39.63
N ILE A 4 -25.95 -27.73 39.27
CA ILE A 4 -26.16 -27.11 37.95
C ILE A 4 -25.37 -25.80 37.85
N ILE A 5 -25.29 -25.03 38.93
CA ILE A 5 -24.54 -23.77 38.97
C ILE A 5 -23.03 -24.05 38.87
N LEU A 6 -22.54 -25.10 39.53
CA LEU A 6 -21.15 -25.54 39.40
C LEU A 6 -20.83 -26.01 37.97
N LEU A 7 -21.76 -26.74 37.33
CA LEU A 7 -21.61 -27.18 35.94
C LEU A 7 -21.53 -26.00 34.96
N MET A 8 -22.40 -25.00 35.13
CA MET A 8 -22.42 -23.80 34.27
C MET A 8 -21.15 -22.96 34.46
N ASN A 9 -20.66 -22.78 35.68
CA ASN A 9 -19.40 -22.05 35.93
C ASN A 9 -18.20 -22.78 35.32
N MET A 10 -18.15 -24.11 35.40
CA MET A 10 -17.09 -24.90 34.75
C MET A 10 -17.13 -24.78 33.23
N LEU A 11 -18.33 -24.77 32.62
CA LEU A 11 -18.49 -24.56 31.17
C LEU A 11 -18.02 -23.17 30.72
N VAL A 12 -18.32 -22.11 31.47
CA VAL A 12 -17.87 -20.74 31.17
C VAL A 12 -16.35 -20.63 31.26
N ILE A 13 -15.73 -21.24 32.26
CA ILE A 13 -14.26 -21.28 32.39
C ILE A 13 -13.63 -22.03 31.22
N LEU A 14 -14.23 -23.14 30.80
CA LEU A 14 -13.75 -23.94 29.67
C LEU A 14 -13.85 -23.17 28.35
N GLN A 15 -14.96 -22.46 28.12
CA GLN A 15 -15.15 -21.62 26.94
C GLN A 15 -14.10 -20.51 26.88
N HIS A 16 -13.86 -19.83 28.00
CA HIS A 16 -12.86 -18.78 28.08
C HIS A 16 -11.45 -19.32 27.78
N GLN A 17 -11.09 -20.50 28.30
CA GLN A 17 -9.80 -21.13 27.98
C GLN A 17 -9.64 -21.44 26.48
N ILE A 18 -10.69 -21.92 25.81
CA ILE A 18 -10.67 -22.20 24.36
C ILE A 18 -10.48 -20.90 23.56
N ASP A 19 -11.12 -19.81 23.98
CA ASP A 19 -10.99 -18.51 23.31
C ASP A 19 -9.54 -17.97 23.39
N TRP A 20 -8.88 -18.12 24.54
CA TRP A 20 -7.46 -17.76 24.69
C TRP A 20 -6.53 -18.62 23.82
N ILE A 21 -6.81 -19.92 23.69
CA ILE A 21 -6.05 -20.82 22.82
C ILE A 21 -6.21 -20.42 21.35
N MET A 22 -7.42 -20.08 20.90
CA MET A 22 -7.68 -19.61 19.54
C MET A 22 -6.97 -18.27 19.25
N LEU A 23 -6.94 -17.36 20.22
CA LEU A 23 -6.24 -16.08 20.11
C LEU A 23 -4.72 -16.28 20.00
N LEU A 24 -4.16 -17.19 20.80
CA LEU A 24 -2.74 -17.57 20.75
C LEU A 24 -2.39 -18.24 19.42
N LEU A 25 -3.21 -19.17 18.94
CA LEU A 25 -3.00 -19.84 17.66
C LEU A 25 -2.98 -18.83 16.50
N HIS A 26 -3.93 -17.90 16.47
CA HIS A 26 -4.01 -16.84 15.46
C HIS A 26 -2.80 -15.88 15.52
N VAL A 27 -2.32 -15.54 16.72
CA VAL A 27 -1.11 -14.72 16.90
C VAL A 27 0.15 -15.46 16.42
N VAL A 28 0.28 -16.75 16.70
CA VAL A 28 1.41 -17.60 16.29
C VAL A 28 1.40 -17.81 14.77
N GLU A 29 0.25 -18.10 14.17
CA GLU A 29 0.10 -18.30 12.74
C GLU A 29 0.37 -17.02 11.95
N LYS A 30 -0.06 -15.86 12.46
CA LYS A 30 0.26 -14.54 11.90
C LYS A 30 1.77 -14.24 11.91
N ARG A 31 2.52 -14.75 12.89
CA ARG A 31 4.01 -14.65 12.88
C ARG A 31 4.65 -15.61 11.87
N ARG A 32 4.08 -16.80 11.64
CA ARG A 32 4.59 -17.78 10.67
C ARG A 32 4.44 -17.28 9.22
N MET A 33 3.32 -16.65 8.89
CA MET A 33 3.07 -16.03 7.58
C MET A 33 3.98 -14.80 7.31
N GLY A 34 4.44 -14.11 8.35
CA GLY A 34 5.38 -12.98 8.24
C GLY A 34 6.82 -13.38 7.89
N MET A 35 7.20 -14.65 8.09
CA MET A 35 8.55 -15.17 7.81
C MET A 35 8.68 -15.69 6.37
N ILE A 36 7.64 -16.32 5.81
CA ILE A 36 7.67 -16.88 4.44
C ILE A 36 7.82 -15.78 3.37
N LEU A 37 7.28 -14.58 3.61
CA LEU A 37 7.43 -13.43 2.72
C LEU A 37 8.84 -12.80 2.71
N ARG A 38 9.73 -13.14 3.66
CA ARG A 38 11.11 -12.60 3.69
C ARG A 38 12.15 -13.50 3.02
N TYR A 39 11.90 -14.80 2.91
CA TYR A 39 12.87 -15.75 2.35
C TYR A 39 12.57 -16.17 0.90
N GLY A 40 11.35 -15.93 0.38
CA GLY A 40 10.97 -16.33 -0.99
C GLY A 40 11.51 -15.43 -2.12
N THR A 41 12.16 -14.31 -1.84
CA THR A 41 12.60 -13.34 -2.86
C THR A 41 14.12 -13.30 -3.09
N GLN A 42 14.87 -14.22 -2.50
CA GLN A 42 16.34 -14.26 -2.60
C GLN A 42 16.86 -15.47 -3.41
N MET A 43 15.99 -16.19 -4.12
CA MET A 43 16.42 -17.24 -5.07
C MET A 43 16.62 -16.66 -6.48
N ASN A 44 17.89 -16.38 -6.77
CA ASN A 44 18.60 -16.85 -7.95
C ASN A 44 18.04 -16.47 -9.34
N MET A 45 18.51 -15.34 -9.88
CA MET A 45 18.45 -15.02 -11.33
C MET A 45 19.82 -15.18 -12.03
N GLU A 46 20.82 -15.79 -11.38
CA GLU A 46 22.16 -15.95 -11.97
C GLU A 46 22.30 -17.22 -12.84
N ALA A 47 21.26 -18.06 -12.93
CA ALA A 47 21.32 -19.34 -13.66
C ALA A 47 20.82 -19.29 -15.13
N TRP A 48 20.47 -18.13 -15.69
CA TRP A 48 19.92 -18.04 -17.06
C TRP A 48 20.76 -17.26 -18.08
N LEU A 49 21.92 -16.72 -17.69
CA LEU A 49 22.80 -16.02 -18.62
C LEU A 49 23.87 -16.98 -19.16
N GLY A 50 23.48 -17.78 -20.16
CA GLY A 50 24.44 -18.24 -21.16
C GLY A 50 25.09 -17.04 -21.87
N PRO A 51 26.28 -17.20 -22.49
CA PRO A 51 27.03 -16.09 -23.08
C PRO A 51 26.36 -15.58 -24.36
N MET A 52 25.39 -14.69 -24.22
CA MET A 52 24.82 -13.96 -25.35
C MET A 52 25.76 -12.80 -25.71
N LYS A 53 26.48 -12.94 -26.83
CA LYS A 53 27.24 -11.87 -27.49
C LYS A 53 26.34 -10.64 -27.72
N MET A 54 26.63 -9.51 -27.08
CA MET A 54 26.04 -8.22 -27.39
C MET A 54 27.10 -7.28 -27.96
N LYS A 55 27.09 -7.12 -29.29
CA LYS A 55 27.78 -6.02 -29.99
C LYS A 55 26.90 -4.77 -29.91
N ASN A 56 27.52 -3.62 -29.65
CA ASN A 56 26.96 -2.26 -29.71
C ASN A 56 25.77 -1.95 -28.78
N MET A 57 26.04 -1.88 -27.47
CA MET A 57 25.15 -1.21 -26.51
C MET A 57 25.73 0.16 -26.14
N LYS A 58 25.15 1.22 -26.69
CA LYS A 58 25.43 2.61 -26.29
C LYS A 58 25.03 2.75 -24.83
N MET A 59 26.00 2.98 -23.93
CA MET A 59 25.76 3.11 -22.48
C MET A 59 24.77 4.24 -22.18
N VAL A 60 23.50 3.90 -21.99
CA VAL A 60 22.57 4.73 -21.24
C VAL A 60 22.87 4.43 -19.77
N ARG A 61 23.58 5.35 -19.10
CA ARG A 61 23.88 5.28 -17.66
C ARG A 61 22.60 4.91 -16.89
N GLU A 62 22.58 3.70 -16.34
CA GLU A 62 21.57 3.27 -15.37
C GLU A 62 21.68 4.14 -14.12
N ARG A 63 20.87 5.20 -14.06
CA ARG A 63 20.64 5.95 -12.84
C ARG A 63 19.78 5.07 -11.93
N LYS A 64 20.37 4.58 -10.83
CA LYS A 64 19.72 4.00 -9.64
C LYS A 64 18.18 4.07 -9.72
N ARG A 65 17.52 2.94 -10.04
CA ARG A 65 16.05 2.84 -10.04
C ARG A 65 15.52 3.44 -8.75
N SER A 66 14.80 4.55 -8.88
CA SER A 66 14.29 5.30 -7.74
C SER A 66 13.39 4.41 -6.89
N LYS A 67 13.53 4.51 -5.57
CA LYS A 67 12.75 3.84 -4.50
C LYS A 67 11.23 4.12 -4.53
N PHE A 68 10.70 4.63 -5.63
CA PHE A 68 9.32 5.08 -5.79
C PHE A 68 8.44 3.95 -6.36
N LEU A 69 7.29 3.74 -5.72
CA LEU A 69 6.30 2.75 -6.13
C LEU A 69 5.57 3.23 -7.39
N LEU A 70 5.54 2.41 -8.44
CA LEU A 70 4.65 2.63 -9.57
C LEU A 70 3.21 2.32 -9.14
N TYR A 71 2.24 3.14 -9.58
CA TYR A 71 0.84 2.86 -9.32
C TYR A 71 0.46 1.48 -9.90
N ASN A 72 0.13 0.58 -8.99
CA ASN A 72 -0.54 -0.69 -9.24
C ASN A 72 -1.94 -0.50 -8.65
N ASP A 73 -2.99 -0.96 -9.33
CA ASP A 73 -4.42 -0.63 -9.10
C ASP A 73 -4.99 -0.98 -7.69
N LYS A 74 -4.10 -1.33 -6.77
CA LYS A 74 -4.30 -1.37 -5.32
C LYS A 74 -4.69 0.02 -4.80
N LEU A 75 -5.70 0.03 -3.95
CA LEU A 75 -6.35 1.22 -3.39
C LEU A 75 -5.50 2.06 -2.41
N LYS A 76 -4.28 1.64 -2.09
CA LYS A 76 -3.42 2.35 -1.13
C LYS A 76 -2.62 3.42 -1.84
N LEU A 77 -2.98 4.69 -1.68
CA LEU A 77 -2.13 5.81 -2.10
C LEU A 77 -0.94 5.96 -1.13
N SER A 78 0.23 6.31 -1.66
CA SER A 78 1.42 6.51 -0.85
C SER A 78 2.28 7.64 -1.40
N LEU A 79 3.07 8.26 -0.52
CA LEU A 79 4.05 9.26 -0.89
C LEU A 79 5.03 8.69 -1.92
N GLY A 80 5.35 9.48 -2.93
CA GLY A 80 6.27 9.10 -3.98
C GLY A 80 5.67 8.21 -5.06
N MET A 81 4.39 7.82 -4.97
CA MET A 81 3.75 7.03 -6.02
C MET A 81 3.77 7.75 -7.37
N LEU A 82 4.08 6.97 -8.41
CA LEU A 82 4.18 7.42 -9.79
C LEU A 82 2.97 6.97 -10.60
N PHE A 83 2.41 7.89 -11.36
CA PHE A 83 1.32 7.69 -12.30
C PHE A 83 1.82 8.04 -13.70
N LYS A 84 1.49 7.18 -14.66
CA LYS A 84 1.89 7.37 -16.06
C LYS A 84 1.31 8.68 -16.60
N ASP A 85 0.02 8.89 -16.35
CA ASP A 85 -0.74 10.00 -16.90
C ASP A 85 -1.65 10.67 -15.86
N GLY A 86 -2.03 11.92 -16.14
CA GLY A 86 -3.06 12.62 -15.36
C GLY A 86 -4.42 11.94 -15.39
N LYS A 87 -4.75 11.20 -16.47
CA LYS A 87 -5.98 10.38 -16.55
C LYS A 87 -5.95 9.23 -15.55
N GLN A 88 -4.83 8.51 -15.49
CA GLN A 88 -4.63 7.41 -14.53
C GLN A 88 -4.73 7.94 -13.10
N PHE A 89 -4.10 9.07 -12.83
CA PHE A 89 -4.17 9.71 -11.52
C PHE A 89 -5.60 10.08 -11.12
N LYS A 90 -6.37 10.74 -12.00
CA LYS A 90 -7.78 11.08 -11.73
C LYS A 90 -8.64 9.85 -11.47
N SER A 91 -8.43 8.77 -12.22
CA SER A 91 -9.13 7.50 -12.01
C SER A 91 -8.82 6.90 -10.64
N ALA A 92 -7.53 6.82 -10.29
CA ALA A 92 -7.07 6.31 -9.00
C ALA A 92 -7.64 7.11 -7.83
N ILE A 93 -7.64 8.44 -7.92
CA ILE A 93 -8.25 9.32 -6.91
C ILE A 93 -9.74 9.07 -6.77
N ARG A 94 -10.49 8.93 -7.88
CA ARG A 94 -11.93 8.65 -7.83
C ARG A 94 -12.21 7.33 -7.12
N LYS A 95 -11.41 6.30 -7.43
CA LYS A 95 -11.50 4.99 -6.78
C LYS A 95 -11.22 5.09 -5.28
N TYR A 96 -10.14 5.79 -4.91
CA TYR A 96 -9.76 6.04 -3.52
C TYR A 96 -10.83 6.85 -2.75
N SER A 97 -11.41 7.88 -3.37
CA SER A 97 -12.47 8.71 -2.77
C SER A 97 -13.71 7.89 -2.42
N LYS A 98 -14.11 6.95 -3.29
CA LYS A 98 -15.22 6.02 -3.03
C LYS A 98 -14.91 5.08 -1.87
N GLU A 99 -13.74 4.46 -1.88
CA GLU A 99 -13.32 3.49 -0.85
C GLU A 99 -13.23 4.13 0.54
N CYS A 100 -12.54 5.27 0.64
CA CYS A 100 -12.36 5.96 1.91
C CYS A 100 -13.57 6.80 2.34
N ARG A 101 -14.65 6.83 1.53
CA ARG A 101 -15.85 7.67 1.74
C ARG A 101 -15.52 9.15 1.97
N ARG A 102 -14.46 9.65 1.34
CA ARG A 102 -13.99 11.05 1.47
C ARG A 102 -14.43 11.84 0.25
N GLN A 103 -15.07 12.99 0.45
CA GLN A 103 -15.39 13.92 -0.64
C GLN A 103 -14.14 14.73 -1.00
N LEU A 104 -13.53 14.43 -2.16
CA LEU A 104 -12.31 15.09 -2.62
C LEU A 104 -12.63 16.11 -3.72
N LYS A 105 -12.05 17.32 -3.61
CA LYS A 105 -12.09 18.35 -4.64
C LYS A 105 -10.70 18.65 -5.18
N PHE A 106 -10.61 18.81 -6.49
CA PHE A 106 -9.41 19.33 -7.14
C PHE A 106 -9.38 20.85 -6.99
N ILE A 107 -8.39 21.38 -6.27
CA ILE A 107 -8.16 22.82 -6.13
C ILE A 107 -7.40 23.35 -7.34
N LYS A 108 -6.35 22.62 -7.73
CA LYS A 108 -5.53 22.93 -8.91
C LYS A 108 -5.47 21.68 -9.77
N ASN A 109 -5.75 21.84 -11.05
CA ASN A 109 -5.77 20.76 -12.03
C ASN A 109 -5.02 21.20 -13.30
N GLU A 110 -3.73 21.48 -13.13
CA GLU A 110 -2.83 21.76 -14.24
C GLU A 110 -2.19 20.45 -14.71
N PRO A 111 -1.83 20.32 -16.00
CA PRO A 111 -1.21 19.09 -16.52
C PRO A 111 0.09 18.75 -15.80
N LYS A 112 0.82 19.76 -15.31
CA LYS A 112 2.08 19.59 -14.57
C LYS A 112 1.89 19.50 -13.06
N ARG A 113 0.74 19.91 -12.52
CA ARG A 113 0.52 20.02 -11.07
C ARG A 113 -0.95 19.83 -10.71
N VAL A 114 -1.20 18.88 -9.82
CA VAL A 114 -2.53 18.58 -9.32
C VAL A 114 -2.54 18.66 -7.80
N VAL A 115 -3.52 19.37 -7.24
CA VAL A 115 -3.70 19.51 -5.80
C VAL A 115 -5.12 19.12 -5.45
N LEU A 116 -5.25 18.20 -4.49
CA LEU A 116 -6.54 17.74 -3.96
C LEU A 116 -6.68 18.11 -2.49
N ARG A 117 -7.91 18.39 -2.09
CA ARG A 117 -8.30 18.59 -0.69
C ARG A 117 -9.60 17.86 -0.39
N CYS A 118 -9.75 17.42 0.85
CA CYS A 118 -11.02 16.95 1.35
C CYS A 118 -11.98 18.13 1.58
N ILE A 119 -13.27 17.96 1.27
CA ILE A 119 -14.32 18.98 1.46
C ILE A 119 -15.00 18.80 2.83
N ALA A 120 -15.00 17.59 3.38
CA ALA A 120 -15.81 17.22 4.54
C ALA A 120 -15.51 18.03 5.81
N SER A 121 -14.32 18.62 5.95
CA SER A 121 -14.03 19.57 7.03
C SER A 121 -13.04 20.65 6.56
N PRO A 122 -13.36 21.95 6.74
CA PRO A 122 -12.48 23.05 6.32
C PRO A 122 -11.17 23.11 7.13
N ASN A 123 -11.18 22.60 8.36
CA ASN A 123 -10.03 22.55 9.26
C ASN A 123 -9.15 21.30 9.07
N PHE A 124 -9.58 20.35 8.22
CA PHE A 124 -8.79 19.15 7.97
C PHE A 124 -7.59 19.46 7.08
N LEU A 125 -6.39 19.06 7.53
CA LEU A 125 -5.13 19.24 6.82
C LEU A 125 -4.97 18.31 5.62
N TRP A 126 -5.87 17.33 5.47
CA TRP A 126 -5.78 16.31 4.44
C TRP A 126 -5.64 16.90 3.04
N ARG A 127 -4.48 16.63 2.42
CA ARG A 127 -4.11 17.21 1.14
C ARG A 127 -3.15 16.29 0.39
N ILE A 128 -3.43 16.11 -0.89
CA ILE A 128 -2.51 15.45 -1.82
C ILE A 128 -1.97 16.50 -2.79
N ARG A 129 -0.65 16.54 -2.92
CA ARG A 129 0.02 17.33 -3.95
C ARG A 129 0.76 16.38 -4.88
N ALA A 130 0.37 16.39 -6.14
CA ALA A 130 1.05 15.68 -7.20
C ALA A 130 1.63 16.67 -8.21
N SER A 131 2.82 16.35 -8.72
CA SER A 131 3.47 17.17 -9.75
C SER A 131 4.18 16.28 -10.75
N TYR A 132 4.30 16.76 -11.98
CA TYR A 132 5.06 16.11 -13.02
C TYR A 132 6.54 16.12 -12.67
N SER A 133 7.16 14.94 -12.70
CA SER A 133 8.60 14.79 -12.56
C SER A 133 9.22 14.67 -13.95
N PRO A 134 10.06 15.65 -14.39
CA PRO A 134 10.70 15.57 -15.70
C PRO A 134 11.68 14.39 -15.79
N VAL A 135 12.22 13.95 -14.64
CA VAL A 135 13.16 12.82 -14.55
C VAL A 135 12.45 11.48 -14.77
N ALA A 136 11.30 11.29 -14.13
CA ALA A 136 10.52 10.06 -14.25
C ALA A 136 9.54 10.08 -15.44
N LYS A 137 9.39 11.24 -16.09
CA LYS A 137 8.40 11.51 -17.14
C LYS A 137 6.96 11.12 -16.73
N CYS A 138 6.63 11.25 -15.45
CA CYS A 138 5.39 10.77 -14.84
C CYS A 138 4.88 11.76 -13.79
N LEU A 139 3.60 11.66 -13.45
CA LEU A 139 3.00 12.43 -12.35
C LEU A 139 3.31 11.74 -11.01
N GLN A 140 3.91 12.46 -10.07
CA GLN A 140 4.35 11.92 -8.79
C GLN A 140 3.62 12.59 -7.62
N ILE A 141 3.17 11.80 -6.63
CA ILE A 141 2.71 12.34 -5.35
C ILE A 141 3.91 12.81 -4.53
N LYS A 142 4.05 14.13 -4.37
CA LYS A 142 5.13 14.75 -3.58
C LYS A 142 4.75 15.03 -2.14
N THR A 143 3.46 15.15 -1.86
CA THR A 143 2.98 15.40 -0.51
C THR A 143 1.69 14.65 -0.31
N PHE A 144 1.64 13.90 0.77
CA PHE A 144 0.47 13.18 1.24
C PHE A 144 0.35 13.49 2.73
N GLN A 145 -0.61 14.34 3.07
CA GLN A 145 -0.95 14.67 4.45
C GLN A 145 -2.22 13.87 4.78
N ASP A 146 -2.11 12.88 5.66
CA ASP A 146 -3.25 12.03 6.04
C ASP A 146 -3.98 12.51 7.31
N GLU A 147 -3.34 13.36 8.12
CA GLU A 147 -3.88 14.08 9.29
C GLU A 147 -2.91 15.18 9.70
#